data_AF-A0A9P6YXY7-F1
#
_entry.id   AF-A0A9P6YXY7-F1
#
_cell.length_a   1.000
_cell.length_b   1.000
_cell.length_c   1.000
_cell.angle_alpha   90.00
_cell.angle_beta   90.00
_cell.angle_gamma   90.00
#
_symmetry.space_group_name_H-M   'P 1'
#
loop_
_entity.id
_entity.type
_entity.pdbx_description
1 polymer ?
#
loop_
_entity_poly.entity_id
_entity_poly.type
_entity_poly.pdbx_seq_one_letter_code
_entity_poly.pdbx_strand_id
1 'polypeptide(L)'
;MQQLSKDRAINCLDMHRRLFMPETVQDPLSFLLNMPSLRPSIPPSSALTWYQRWPIICSILHELDQLHHDKLIPAKHLYGQKLLIWLSQFL
;
A
#
# COMPACT_ATOMS: atom_id res chain seq x y z
N MET A 1 -12.21 -11.53 -18.61
CA MET A 1 -11.47 -10.78 -17.58
C MET A 1 -10.05 -10.62 -18.06
N GLN A 2 -9.61 -9.39 -18.35
CA GLN A 2 -8.22 -9.16 -18.75
C GLN A 2 -7.34 -9.44 -17.52
N GLN A 3 -6.43 -10.39 -17.63
CA GLN A 3 -5.52 -10.74 -16.55
C GLN A 3 -4.52 -9.58 -16.38
N LEU A 4 -4.73 -8.74 -15.36
CA LEU A 4 -3.87 -7.62 -15.07
C LEU A 4 -2.51 -8.16 -14.60
N SER A 5 -1.49 -8.13 -15.47
CA SER A 5 -0.13 -8.48 -15.07
C SER A 5 0.37 -7.54 -13.97
N LYS A 6 1.18 -8.04 -13.03
CA LYS A 6 1.78 -7.23 -11.95
C LYS A 6 2.49 -5.99 -12.48
N ASP A 7 3.29 -6.12 -13.53
CA ASP A 7 4.01 -4.98 -14.13
C ASP A 7 3.06 -3.93 -14.70
N ARG A 8 1.94 -4.37 -15.30
CA ARG A 8 0.92 -3.44 -15.80
C ARG A 8 0.23 -2.73 -14.63
N ALA A 9 -0.01 -3.43 -13.54
CA ALA A 9 -0.58 -2.86 -12.32
C ALA A 9 0.33 -1.80 -11.70
N ILE A 10 1.63 -2.12 -11.57
CA ILE A 10 2.66 -1.25 -11.01
C ILE A 10 2.76 0.05 -11.83
N ASN A 11 2.81 -0.07 -13.15
CA ASN A 11 2.86 1.08 -14.05
C ASN A 11 1.55 1.87 -14.09
N CYS A 12 0.39 1.18 -14.16
CA CYS A 12 -0.91 1.84 -14.25
C CYS A 12 -1.25 2.66 -12.99
N LEU A 13 -0.85 2.16 -11.82
CA LEU A 13 -1.13 2.81 -10.53
C LEU A 13 0.03 3.66 -10.04
N ASP A 14 1.12 3.75 -10.81
CA ASP A 14 2.30 4.57 -10.50
C ASP A 14 2.84 4.29 -9.08
N MET A 15 2.94 2.99 -8.76
CA MET A 15 3.17 2.52 -7.39
C MET A 15 4.49 3.03 -6.82
N HIS A 16 5.55 3.09 -7.63
CA HIS A 16 6.87 3.57 -7.20
C HIS A 16 6.85 5.02 -6.71
N ARG A 17 6.24 5.91 -7.49
CA ARG A 17 6.15 7.32 -7.11
C ARG A 17 5.27 7.52 -5.89
N ARG A 18 4.12 6.86 -5.85
CA ARG A 18 3.17 6.97 -4.72
C ARG A 18 3.76 6.42 -3.43
N LEU A 19 4.48 5.31 -3.49
CA LEU A 19 5.07 4.65 -2.32
C LEU A 19 6.46 5.19 -1.94
N PHE A 20 6.97 6.19 -2.67
CA PHE A 20 8.32 6.73 -2.50
C PHE A 20 9.39 5.61 -2.53
N MET A 21 9.31 4.77 -3.55
CA MET A 21 10.25 3.66 -3.78
C MET A 21 10.97 3.81 -5.12
N PRO A 22 12.26 3.44 -5.20
CA PRO A 22 13.00 3.46 -6.44
C PRO A 22 12.47 2.40 -7.42
N GLU A 23 12.58 2.67 -8.72
CA GLU A 23 12.19 1.75 -9.81
C GLU A 23 12.94 0.42 -9.78
N THR A 24 14.05 0.34 -9.06
CA THR A 24 14.83 -0.89 -8.86
C THR A 24 14.10 -1.96 -8.03
N VAL A 25 13.02 -1.60 -7.32
CA VAL A 25 12.24 -2.53 -6.48
C VAL A 25 11.16 -3.21 -7.32
N GLN A 26 11.34 -4.49 -7.67
CA GLN A 26 10.43 -5.18 -8.58
C GLN A 26 8.96 -5.24 -8.14
N ASP A 27 8.68 -5.32 -6.84
CA ASP A 27 7.30 -5.32 -6.32
C ASP A 27 7.22 -4.40 -5.09
N PRO A 28 6.92 -3.10 -5.29
CA PRO A 28 6.86 -2.12 -4.21
C PRO A 28 5.88 -2.49 -3.11
N LEU A 29 4.73 -3.09 -3.48
CA LEU A 29 3.69 -3.51 -2.54
C LEU A 29 4.18 -4.68 -1.69
N SER A 30 4.70 -5.73 -2.32
CA SER A 30 5.20 -6.91 -1.58
C SER A 30 6.39 -6.56 -0.69
N PHE A 31 7.28 -5.68 -1.15
CA PHE A 31 8.39 -5.20 -0.32
C PHE A 31 7.90 -4.51 0.95
N LEU A 32 6.92 -3.62 0.81
CA LEU A 32 6.34 -2.87 1.91
C LEU A 32 5.56 -3.77 2.87
N LEU A 33 4.70 -4.64 2.36
CA LEU A 33 3.88 -5.54 3.18
C LEU A 33 4.71 -6.59 3.95
N ASN A 34 5.89 -6.95 3.45
CA ASN A 34 6.81 -7.87 4.12
C ASN A 34 7.79 -7.18 5.09
N MET A 35 7.84 -5.84 5.10
CA MET A 35 8.74 -5.11 6.00
C MET A 35 8.43 -5.34 7.50
N PRO A 36 7.15 -5.36 7.95
CA PRO A 36 6.81 -5.56 9.35
C PRO A 36 7.14 -6.96 9.87
N SER A 37 7.09 -7.98 9.01
CA SER A 37 7.38 -9.37 9.38
C SER A 37 8.88 -9.68 9.47
N LEU A 38 9.74 -8.83 8.92
CA LEU A 38 11.20 -9.04 8.90
C LEU A 38 11.93 -8.53 10.15
N ARG A 39 11.29 -7.73 11.03
CA ARG A 39 11.93 -7.20 12.23
C ARG A 39 11.01 -7.27 13.45
N PRO A 40 11.34 -8.05 14.49
CA PRO A 40 10.56 -8.07 15.74
C PRO A 40 10.59 -6.74 16.49
N SER A 41 11.51 -5.84 16.15
CA SER A 41 11.55 -4.46 16.63
C SER A 41 11.68 -3.50 15.44
N ILE A 42 10.55 -3.03 14.91
CA ILE A 42 10.55 -1.93 13.95
C ILE A 42 11.01 -0.69 14.72
N PRO A 43 12.13 -0.04 14.33
CA PRO A 43 12.54 1.21 14.96
C PRO A 43 11.40 2.25 14.87
N PRO A 44 11.20 3.13 15.86
CA PRO A 44 10.14 4.13 15.82
C PRO A 44 10.14 4.99 14.55
N SER A 45 11.33 5.28 14.01
CA SER A 45 11.48 5.99 12.72
C SER A 45 10.95 5.20 11.52
N SER A 46 11.12 3.87 11.51
CA SER A 46 10.56 2.98 10.49
C SER A 46 9.05 2.76 10.68
N ALA A 47 8.56 2.76 11.92
CA ALA A 47 7.14 2.69 12.23
C ALA A 47 6.39 3.95 11.75
N LEU A 48 6.99 5.14 11.94
CA LEU A 48 6.44 6.39 11.41
C LEU A 48 6.41 6.40 9.88
N THR A 49 7.49 5.93 9.24
CA THR A 49 7.56 5.80 7.77
C THR A 49 6.49 4.85 7.24
N TRP A 50 6.26 3.72 7.94
CA TRP A 50 5.21 2.77 7.62
C TRP A 50 3.81 3.39 7.76
N TYR A 51 3.57 4.05 8.89
CA TYR A 51 2.31 4.73 9.19
C TYR A 51 1.96 5.78 8.11
N GLN A 52 2.94 6.55 7.65
CA GLN A 52 2.76 7.54 6.58
C GLN A 52 2.43 6.90 5.21
N ARG A 53 3.02 5.73 4.90
CA ARG A 53 2.80 5.03 3.63
C ARG A 53 1.53 4.18 3.64
N TRP A 54 1.01 3.82 4.80
CA TRP A 54 -0.15 2.93 4.94
C TRP A 54 -1.42 3.40 4.22
N PRO A 55 -1.84 4.69 4.30
CA PRO A 55 -2.98 5.19 3.53
C PRO A 55 -2.79 5.02 2.02
N ILE A 56 -1.56 5.20 1.55
CA ILE A 56 -1.20 5.08 0.14
C ILE A 56 -1.31 3.61 -0.31
N ILE A 57 -0.81 2.68 0.51
CA ILE A 57 -0.95 1.23 0.29
C ILE A 57 -2.44 0.87 0.19
N CYS A 58 -3.27 1.33 1.13
CA CYS A 58 -4.70 1.05 1.11
C CYS A 58 -5.42 1.64 -0.12
N SER A 59 -5.03 2.83 -0.58
CA SER A 59 -5.57 3.43 -1.82
C SER A 59 -5.22 2.59 -3.04
N ILE A 60 -3.94 2.18 -3.16
CA ILE A 60 -3.48 1.34 -4.27
C ILE A 60 -4.20 -0.01 -4.27
N LEU A 61 -4.36 -0.66 -3.11
CA LEU A 61 -5.07 -1.93 -3.00
C LEU A 61 -6.55 -1.79 -3.37
N HIS A 62 -7.19 -0.68 -3.01
CA HIS A 62 -8.57 -0.41 -3.40
C HIS A 62 -8.70 -0.16 -4.89
N GLU A 63 -7.81 0.62 -5.50
CA GLU A 63 -7.78 0.83 -6.96
C GLU A 63 -7.50 -0.47 -7.72
N LEU A 64 -6.62 -1.33 -7.21
CA LEU A 64 -6.41 -2.69 -7.75
C LEU A 64 -7.68 -3.53 -7.70
N ASP A 65 -8.40 -3.50 -6.57
CA ASP A 65 -9.67 -4.22 -6.40
C ASP A 65 -10.72 -3.73 -7.40
N GLN A 66 -10.81 -2.42 -7.62
CA GLN A 66 -11.68 -1.83 -8.63
C GLN A 66 -11.33 -2.27 -10.05
N LEU A 67 -10.04 -2.23 -10.41
CA LEU A 67 -9.54 -2.67 -11.73
C LEU A 67 -9.80 -4.16 -11.96
N HIS A 68 -9.70 -4.98 -10.91
CA HIS A 68 -9.93 -6.42 -11.00
C HIS A 68 -11.41 -6.78 -11.16
N HIS A 69 -12.29 -6.07 -10.45
CA HIS A 69 -13.72 -6.38 -10.42
C HIS A 69 -14.58 -5.55 -11.38
N ASP A 70 -13.97 -4.62 -12.14
CA ASP A 70 -14.65 -3.66 -13.02
C ASP A 70 -15.82 -2.94 -12.33
N LYS A 71 -15.61 -2.63 -11.04
CA LYS A 71 -16.62 -2.01 -10.18
C LYS A 71 -16.03 -0.75 -9.55
N LEU A 72 -16.57 0.40 -9.95
CA LEU A 72 -16.28 1.67 -9.31
C LEU A 72 -17.02 1.74 -7.97
N ILE A 73 -16.36 1.31 -6.90
CA ILE A 73 -16.86 1.51 -5.53
C ILE A 73 -16.43 2.92 -5.08
N PRO A 74 -17.36 3.87 -4.87
CA PRO A 74 -17.01 5.21 -4.40
C PRO A 74 -16.29 5.14 -3.05
N ALA A 75 -15.15 5.81 -2.95
CA ALA A 75 -14.41 5.93 -1.70
C ALA A 75 -15.21 6.80 -0.72
N LYS A 76 -15.94 6.20 0.22
CA LYS A 76 -16.69 6.96 1.23
C LYS A 76 -15.81 7.48 2.38
N HIS A 77 -14.58 6.95 2.53
CA HIS A 77 -13.68 7.23 3.66
C HIS A 77 -12.22 7.27 3.20
N LEU A 78 -11.37 7.97 3.93
CA LEU A 78 -9.91 7.94 3.76
C LEU A 78 -9.40 6.51 3.98
N TYR A 79 -8.72 5.97 2.98
CA TYR A 79 -8.20 4.60 2.99
C TYR A 79 -7.25 4.34 4.17
N GLY A 80 -7.42 3.21 4.86
CA GLY A 80 -6.52 2.79 5.93
C GLY A 80 -6.77 3.41 7.31
N GLN A 81 -7.73 4.33 7.48
CA GLN A 81 -7.99 5.01 8.75
C GLN A 81 -8.20 4.07 9.95
N LYS A 82 -8.95 2.97 9.78
CA LYS A 82 -9.20 2.03 10.88
C LYS A 82 -7.92 1.42 11.45
N LEU A 83 -6.97 1.05 10.59
CA LEU A 83 -5.69 0.51 11.05
C LEU A 83 -4.81 1.61 11.63
N LEU A 84 -4.82 2.82 11.07
CA LEU A 84 -4.08 3.95 11.64
C LEU A 84 -4.55 4.27 13.07
N ILE A 85 -5.86 4.32 13.28
CA ILE A 85 -6.46 4.54 14.61
C ILE A 85 -6.07 3.42 15.57
N TRP A 86 -6.04 2.17 15.11
CA TRP A 86 -5.58 1.05 15.92
C TRP A 86 -4.09 1.15 16.23
N LEU A 87 -3.22 1.44 15.25
CA LEU A 87 -1.77 1.58 15.43
C LEU A 87 -1.40 2.74 16.36
N SER A 88 -2.16 3.85 16.34
CA SER A 88 -1.93 4.97 17.27
C SER A 88 -2.16 4.61 18.75
N GLN A 89 -2.78 3.45 19.03
CA GLN A 89 -2.91 2.95 20.41
C GLN A 89 -1.61 2.32 20.94
N PHE A 90 -0.65 2.01 20.05
CA PHE A 90 0.59 1.31 20.36
C PHE A 90 1.85 2.16 20.16
N LEU A 91 1.71 3.38 19.62
CA LEU A 91 2.75 4.41 19.52
C LEU A 91 2.70 5.31 20.77
#